data_AF-A0A8I1IJF1-F1
#
_entry.id   AF-A0A8I1IJF1-F1
#
_cell.length_a   1.000
_cell.length_b   1.000
_cell.length_c   1.000
_cell.angle_alpha   90.00
_cell.angle_beta   90.00
_cell.angle_gamma   90.00
#
_symmetry.space_group_name_H-M   'P 1'
#
loop_
_entity.id
_entity.type
_entity.pdbx_description
1 polymer ?
#
loop_
_entity_poly.entity_id
_entity_poly.type
_entity_poly.pdbx_seq_one_letter_code
_entity_poly.pdbx_strand_id
1 'polypeptide(L)'
;LARDHVHMFLSVPPKHAISDVMRRIKGRSSRRLQQEFPELKRRYWGRHFWARGYFCSTSDNITDDIVLQYLSQHGDDATGVSR
;
A
#
# COMPACT_ATOMS: atom_id res chain seq x y z
N LEU A 1 1.38 0.48 19.96
CA LEU A 1 2.23 1.34 19.11
C LEU A 1 3.67 0.98 19.34
N ALA A 2 4.38 0.54 18.30
CA ALA A 2 5.82 0.33 18.41
C ALA A 2 6.56 1.68 18.45
N ARG A 3 7.73 1.71 19.10
CA ARG A 3 8.48 2.95 19.34
C ARG A 3 9.32 3.39 18.12
N ASP A 4 9.64 2.47 17.23
CA ASP A 4 10.60 2.66 16.12
C ASP A 4 10.06 2.24 14.75
N HIS A 5 8.83 1.71 14.69
CA HIS A 5 8.18 1.30 13.45
C HIS A 5 6.66 1.53 13.48
N VAL A 6 6.04 1.57 12.30
CA VAL A 6 4.61 1.77 12.12
C VAL A 6 4.03 0.60 11.35
N HIS A 7 2.95 0.02 11.89
CA HIS A 7 2.13 -0.97 11.21
C HIS A 7 0.92 -0.27 10.59
N MET A 8 0.61 -0.58 9.34
CA MET A 8 -0.53 -0.01 8.62
C MET A 8 -1.30 -1.13 7.94
N PHE A 9 -2.62 -1.13 8.10
CA PHE A 9 -3.53 -1.94 7.30
C PHE A 9 -4.05 -1.09 6.15
N LEU A 10 -3.80 -1.50 4.91
CA LEU A 10 -4.05 -0.68 3.72
C LEU A 10 -4.89 -1.46 2.71
N SER A 11 -5.96 -0.84 2.21
CA SER A 11 -6.64 -1.28 1.00
C SER A 11 -6.02 -0.57 -0.21
N VAL A 12 -5.43 -1.33 -1.13
CA VAL A 12 -4.71 -0.81 -2.30
C VAL A 12 -5.28 -1.45 -3.56
N PRO A 13 -5.73 -0.66 -4.55
CA PRO A 13 -6.16 -1.21 -5.84
C PRO A 13 -5.01 -1.95 -6.54
N PRO A 14 -5.26 -3.13 -7.15
CA PRO A 14 -4.21 -4.01 -7.67
C PRO A 14 -3.36 -3.37 -8.79
N LYS A 15 -3.90 -2.37 -9.49
CA LYS A 15 -3.17 -1.59 -10.51
C LYS A 15 -1.98 -0.78 -9.95
N HIS A 16 -1.89 -0.61 -8.64
CA HIS A 16 -0.79 0.12 -8.00
C HIS A 16 0.20 -0.85 -7.39
N ALA A 17 1.47 -0.76 -7.79
CA ALA A 17 2.54 -1.47 -7.14
C ALA A 17 2.69 -1.01 -5.67
N ILE A 18 2.79 -1.96 -4.74
CA ILE A 18 2.97 -1.67 -3.31
C ILE A 18 4.25 -0.85 -3.05
N SER A 19 5.30 -1.09 -3.84
CA SER A 19 6.55 -0.32 -3.78
C SER A 19 6.32 1.18 -4.03
N ASP A 20 5.47 1.52 -4.99
CA ASP A 20 5.12 2.91 -5.30
C ASP A 20 4.25 3.54 -4.22
N VAL A 21 3.30 2.79 -3.67
CA VAL A 21 2.48 3.23 -2.53
C VAL A 21 3.38 3.54 -1.34
N MET A 22 4.28 2.61 -0.98
CA MET A 22 5.19 2.78 0.16
C MET A 22 6.20 3.90 -0.07
N ARG A 23 6.71 4.09 -1.29
CA ARG A 23 7.53 5.25 -1.66
C ARG A 23 6.81 6.57 -1.37
N ARG A 24 5.53 6.68 -1.75
CA ARG A 24 4.72 7.88 -1.51
C ARG A 24 4.43 8.08 -0.03
N ILE A 25 4.03 7.03 0.69
CA ILE A 25 3.73 7.09 2.13
C ILE A 25 4.98 7.54 2.91
N LYS A 26 6.09 6.83 2.75
CA LYS A 26 7.35 7.11 3.46
C LYS A 26 7.91 8.50 3.09
N GLY A 27 7.88 8.85 1.81
CA GLY A 27 8.38 10.15 1.33
C GLY A 27 7.55 11.33 1.85
N ARG A 28 6.22 11.27 1.73
CA ARG A 28 5.33 12.35 2.16
C ARG A 28 5.30 12.52 3.67
N SER A 29 5.26 11.42 4.43
CA SER A 29 5.30 11.47 5.90
C SER A 29 6.64 12.02 6.40
N SER A 30 7.78 11.53 5.88
CA SER A 30 9.10 12.05 6.23
C SER A 30 9.20 13.57 5.98
N ARG A 31 8.69 14.05 4.84
CA ARG A 31 8.65 15.48 4.52
C ARG A 31 7.80 16.27 5.51
N ARG A 32 6.57 15.81 5.80
CA ARG A 32 5.65 16.50 6.72
C ARG A 32 6.21 16.56 8.13
N LEU A 33 6.70 15.44 8.66
CA LEU A 33 7.28 15.38 10.01
C LEU A 33 8.46 16.34 10.16
N GLN A 34 9.35 16.42 9.18
CA GLN A 34 10.48 17.37 9.24
C GLN A 34 10.08 18.85 9.03
N GLN A 35 8.90 19.12 8.48
CA GLN A 35 8.35 20.47 8.41
C GLN A 35 7.71 20.88 9.74
N GLU A 36 7.01 19.94 10.38
CA GLU A 36 6.30 20.15 11.64
C GLU A 36 7.23 20.14 12.87
N PHE A 37 8.28 19.31 12.83
CA PHE A 37 9.25 19.14 13.91
C PHE A 37 10.68 19.45 13.39
N PRO A 38 11.09 20.73 13.33
CA PRO A 38 12.38 21.14 12.79
C PRO A 38 13.59 20.49 13.48
N GLU A 39 13.46 20.13 14.76
CA GLU A 39 14.48 19.43 15.56
C GLU A 39 14.86 18.06 14.98
N LEU A 40 13.93 17.42 14.25
CA LEU A 40 14.19 16.13 13.58
C LEU A 40 15.24 16.25 12.48
N LYS A 41 15.41 17.43 11.85
CA LYS A 41 16.41 17.64 10.80
C LYS A 41 17.83 17.43 11.29
N ARG A 42 18.09 17.71 12.57
CA ARG A 42 19.41 17.53 13.18
C ARG A 42 19.76 16.04 13.37
N ARG A 43 18.74 15.21 13.62
CA ARG A 43 18.89 13.76 13.81
C ARG A 43 18.82 12.98 12.48
N TYR A 44 17.92 13.38 11.59
CA TYR A 44 17.62 12.70 10.33
C TYR A 44 17.96 13.60 9.14
N TRP A 45 19.26 13.85 8.96
CA TRP A 45 19.77 14.65 7.86
C TRP A 45 19.41 14.03 6.49
N GLY A 46 19.33 14.85 5.44
CA GLY A 46 19.01 14.36 4.10
C GLY A 46 17.59 13.80 3.92
N ARG A 47 16.68 14.05 4.86
CA ARG A 47 15.32 13.51 4.91
C ARG A 47 15.22 11.99 5.08
N HIS A 48 16.26 11.37 5.62
CA HIS A 48 16.32 9.93 5.92
C HIS A 48 15.63 9.59 7.25
N PHE A 49 14.33 9.87 7.34
CA PHE A 49 13.53 9.55 8.54
C PHE A 49 13.22 8.04 8.64
N TRP A 50 12.83 7.42 7.52
CA TRP A 50 12.50 6.00 7.47
C TRP A 50 13.69 5.16 7.02
N ALA A 51 13.78 3.92 7.50
CA ALA A 51 14.67 2.90 6.94
C ALA A 51 14.42 2.71 5.43
N ARG A 52 15.40 2.22 4.67
CA ARG A 52 15.27 2.02 3.21
C ARG A 52 14.18 1.00 2.87
N GLY A 53 14.15 -0.12 3.59
CA GLY A 53 13.20 -1.21 3.38
C GLY A 53 11.80 -0.98 3.97
N TYR A 54 10.88 -1.88 3.64
CA TYR A 54 9.58 -2.02 4.27
C TYR A 54 9.17 -3.49 4.21
N PHE A 55 8.28 -3.92 5.10
CA PHE A 55 7.65 -5.24 5.07
C PHE A 55 6.20 -5.09 4.64
N CYS A 56 5.71 -6.00 3.81
CA CYS A 56 4.30 -6.09 3.45
C CYS A 56 3.90 -7.55 3.31
N SER A 57 2.68 -7.86 3.73
CA SER A 57 2.05 -9.15 3.55
C SER A 57 0.57 -8.92 3.27
N THR A 58 -0.02 -9.77 2.44
CA THR A 58 -1.46 -9.79 2.21
C THR A 58 -2.14 -10.39 3.43
N SER A 59 -3.22 -9.76 3.90
CA SER A 59 -4.12 -10.41 4.85
C SER A 59 -4.97 -11.39 4.07
N ASP A 60 -4.76 -12.69 4.28
CA ASP A 60 -5.60 -13.72 3.66
C ASP A 60 -7.03 -13.61 4.16
N ASN A 61 -7.93 -13.31 3.22
CA ASN A 61 -9.38 -13.48 3.34
C ASN A 61 -9.99 -13.63 1.93
N ILE A 62 -9.25 -14.29 1.01
CA ILE A 62 -9.81 -14.68 -0.29
C ILE A 62 -10.49 -16.03 -0.06
N THR A 63 -11.82 -16.02 0.05
CA THR A 63 -12.64 -17.24 0.07
C THR A 63 -13.03 -17.64 -1.35
N ASP A 64 -13.32 -18.92 -1.55
CA ASP A 64 -13.82 -19.44 -2.84
C ASP A 64 -15.06 -18.66 -3.32
N ASP A 65 -15.92 -18.22 -2.40
CA ASP A 65 -17.10 -17.40 -2.70
C ASP A 65 -16.74 -16.06 -3.36
N ILE A 66 -15.67 -15.38 -2.92
CA ILE A 66 -15.22 -14.11 -3.49
C ILE A 66 -14.69 -14.33 -4.92
N VAL A 67 -13.98 -15.43 -5.14
CA VAL A 67 -13.46 -15.80 -6.47
C VAL A 67 -14.61 -16.15 -7.41
N LEU A 68 -15.58 -16.95 -6.95
CA LEU A 68 -16.76 -17.33 -7.72
C LEU A 68 -17.63 -16.11 -8.07
N GLN A 69 -17.84 -15.20 -7.12
CA GLN A 69 -18.56 -13.94 -7.35
C GLN A 69 -17.84 -13.05 -8.37
N TYR A 70 -16.51 -12.97 -8.30
CA TYR A 70 -15.72 -12.23 -9.28
C TYR A 70 -15.89 -12.81 -10.69
N LEU A 71 -15.80 -14.14 -10.83
CA LEU A 71 -15.97 -14.84 -12.11
C LEU A 71 -17.38 -14.67 -12.69
N SER A 72 -18.42 -14.78 -11.86
CA SER A 72 -19.80 -14.61 -12.31
C SER A 72 -20.08 -13.19 -12.82
N GLN A 73 -19.49 -12.17 -12.19
CA GLN A 73 -19.66 -10.76 -12.60
C GLN A 73 -18.92 -10.41 -13.90
N HIS A 74 -17.92 -11.20 -14.29
CA HIS A 74 -17.10 -10.95 -15.48
C HIS A 74 -17.38 -11.93 -16.63
N GLY A 75 -18.35 -12.85 -16.46
CA GLY A 75 -18.70 -13.87 -17.45
C GLY A 75 -19.63 -13.42 -18.58
N ASP A 76 -20.27 -12.25 -18.48
CA ASP A 76 -21.34 -11.84 -19.42
C ASP A 76 -20.87 -11.03 -20.64
N ASP A 77 -19.58 -10.70 -20.76
CA ASP A 77 -19.02 -9.93 -21.90
C ASP A 77 -18.17 -10.78 -22.87
N ALA A 78 -18.38 -12.10 -22.92
CA ALA A 78 -17.74 -12.96 -23.91
C ALA A 78 -18.77 -13.69 -24.78
N THR A 79 -18.84 -13.23 -26.02
CA THR A 79 -19.35 -13.92 -27.22
C THR A 79 -20.85 -13.82 -27.52
N GLY A 80 -21.19 -12.71 -28.19
CA GLY A 80 -22.17 -12.75 -29.28
C GLY A 80 -21.64 -13.60 -30.45
N VAL A 81 -21.67 -14.92 -30.30
CA VAL A 81 -21.64 -15.84 -31.43
C VAL A 81 -22.99 -16.54 -31.46
N SER A 82 -23.89 -15.99 -32.29
CA SER A 82 -25.11 -16.69 -32.69
C SER A 82 -24.77 -18.06 -33.24
N ARG A 83 -25.57 -19.04 -32.81
CA ARG A 83 -25.82 -20.28 -33.54
C ARG A 83 -26.14 -20.02 -35.01
#